data_AF-A0A9W4RJW3-F1
#
_entry.id   AF-A0A9W4RJW3-F1
#
_cell.length_a   1.000
_cell.length_b   1.000
_cell.length_c   1.000
_cell.angle_alpha   90.00
_cell.angle_beta   90.00
_cell.angle_gamma   90.00
#
_symmetry.space_group_name_H-M   'P 1'
#
loop_
_entity.id
_entity.type
_entity.pdbx_description
1 polymer ?
#
loop_
_entity_poly.entity_id
_entity_poly.type
_entity_poly.pdbx_seq_one_letter_code
_entity_poly.pdbx_strand_id
1 'polypeptide(L)'
;MTETTDIVRSTVDGPGPASNSDKCQNGATTTTAGAPDDVREWSAEHDLVYPEGGWTAWSQVLAGNMLNALAWGYPATFGVYQLYYTEKLHLPSAQISWIGSIQIFLTFAICTISGRLTDAGYARQAVLVGCTVVVFGTFMTSLCTTYWQIMLAQGICTGMGLGVLFMPSVAIIGSYFKERRSLALAISATGTGVGSLIFPSTLQYLIPQVGFPWAVRCSAFVALAVSIIANILLRPRLPPRRSGPFVEWGAFREAPYILFALGVFLYFMALYFGFFYINTYARKVVGFSTTESVSLLLITNGLGIPSRPVVGYVADRYLGPINTFMLTTFILGCMEFVWIGVKTRTGMYIFSVFFGLSNGAAQGVFVGALASLTADPQKMGTRFGMIATLSGFASLAGPPTAGAIIDRSGGQYLGAQIWGGVVIIAGSLTVGAARVAKAGKAWGAKL
;
A
#
# COMPACT_ATOMS: atom_id res chain seq x y z
N MET A 1 5.00 13.67 -78.82
CA MET A 1 4.13 14.74 -78.24
C MET A 1 5.03 15.67 -77.46
N THR A 2 5.56 16.67 -78.18
CA THR A 2 5.61 18.12 -77.84
C THR A 2 5.13 18.53 -76.44
N GLU A 3 5.66 19.52 -75.72
CA GLU A 3 6.82 20.43 -75.84
C GLU A 3 6.86 21.30 -74.53
N THR A 4 8.07 21.74 -74.12
CA THR A 4 8.51 23.05 -73.53
C THR A 4 7.52 24.00 -72.79
N THR A 5 7.83 24.44 -71.55
CA THR A 5 8.46 25.73 -71.10
C THR A 5 7.51 26.93 -71.06
N ASP A 6 7.43 27.67 -69.93
CA ASP A 6 7.71 29.12 -69.92
C ASP A 6 7.58 29.84 -68.55
N ILE A 7 8.51 30.79 -68.41
CA ILE A 7 8.73 31.79 -67.36
C ILE A 7 8.13 33.11 -67.85
N VAL A 8 7.42 33.90 -67.02
CA VAL A 8 7.35 35.36 -67.18
C VAL A 8 7.29 36.09 -65.83
N ARG A 9 8.19 37.07 -65.68
CA ARG A 9 8.26 38.15 -64.68
C ARG A 9 7.48 39.40 -65.15
N SER A 10 7.04 40.24 -64.21
CA SER A 10 7.19 41.71 -64.23
C SER A 10 7.00 42.22 -62.77
N THR A 11 7.94 42.89 -62.06
CA THR A 11 8.55 44.24 -62.14
C THR A 11 7.52 45.36 -62.37
N VAL A 12 7.42 46.38 -61.51
CA VAL A 12 8.23 47.62 -61.57
C VAL A 12 8.03 48.50 -60.30
N ASP A 13 9.16 48.98 -59.74
CA ASP A 13 9.57 50.31 -59.18
C ASP A 13 8.57 51.17 -58.34
N GLY A 14 8.92 51.90 -57.27
CA GLY A 14 10.15 52.60 -56.84
C GLY A 14 9.83 53.59 -55.66
N PRO A 15 10.71 54.53 -55.24
CA PRO A 15 11.17 54.65 -53.83
C PRO A 15 10.97 56.01 -53.08
N GLY A 16 11.06 55.96 -51.73
CA GLY A 16 11.56 57.00 -50.76
C GLY A 16 10.77 58.30 -50.54
N PRO A 17 11.11 59.19 -49.55
CA PRO A 17 12.22 59.15 -48.58
C PRO A 17 11.84 59.47 -47.10
N ALA A 18 12.85 59.44 -46.22
CA ALA A 18 12.82 59.81 -44.81
C ALA A 18 12.74 61.33 -44.56
N SER A 19 12.21 61.75 -43.40
CA SER A 19 12.58 63.02 -42.75
C SER A 19 12.42 62.96 -41.22
N ASN A 20 13.46 63.42 -40.53
CA ASN A 20 13.55 63.69 -39.10
C ASN A 20 12.59 64.80 -38.68
N SER A 21 12.05 64.75 -37.46
CA SER A 21 12.07 65.92 -36.57
C SER A 21 11.80 65.54 -35.11
N ASP A 22 12.67 66.09 -34.27
CA ASP A 22 12.74 66.04 -32.83
C ASP A 22 11.45 66.50 -32.12
N LYS A 23 11.07 65.79 -31.06
CA LYS A 23 10.64 66.42 -29.81
C LYS A 23 11.17 65.65 -28.60
N CYS A 24 12.27 66.17 -28.07
CA CYS A 24 12.72 65.92 -26.71
C CYS A 24 12.04 66.93 -25.78
N GLN A 25 11.43 66.50 -24.65
CA GLN A 25 11.39 67.26 -23.40
C GLN A 25 10.95 66.39 -22.20
N ASN A 26 11.97 65.89 -21.49
CA ASN A 26 12.19 65.84 -20.05
C ASN A 26 11.07 65.46 -19.06
N GLY A 27 11.36 64.42 -18.26
CA GLY A 27 10.70 64.15 -16.98
C GLY A 27 11.29 62.96 -16.19
N ALA A 28 12.41 63.21 -15.50
CA ALA A 28 12.91 62.53 -14.29
C ALA A 28 13.29 61.03 -14.33
N THR A 29 14.60 60.82 -14.20
CA THR A 29 15.32 59.62 -13.79
C THR A 29 14.80 59.08 -12.45
N THR A 30 14.33 57.82 -12.42
CA THR A 30 14.37 56.99 -11.21
C THR A 30 14.98 55.66 -11.58
N THR A 31 16.27 55.51 -11.26
CA THR A 31 17.04 54.29 -11.43
C THR A 31 16.62 53.30 -10.35
N THR A 32 15.58 52.50 -10.58
CA THR A 32 15.38 51.26 -9.81
C THR A 32 16.18 50.16 -10.48
N ALA A 33 17.28 49.77 -9.84
CA ALA A 33 17.99 48.54 -10.13
C ALA A 33 17.00 47.36 -10.08
N GLY A 34 16.67 46.82 -11.25
CA GLY A 34 15.81 45.64 -11.40
C GLY A 34 16.53 44.40 -10.91
N ALA A 35 15.83 43.64 -10.07
CA ALA A 35 16.25 42.44 -9.35
C ALA A 35 16.89 41.37 -10.26
N PRO A 36 17.76 40.49 -9.71
CA PRO A 36 18.37 39.40 -10.45
C PRO A 36 17.30 38.43 -10.96
N ASP A 37 17.54 37.92 -12.17
CA ASP A 37 16.73 36.98 -12.95
C ASP A 37 15.90 36.01 -12.11
N ASP A 38 14.58 36.15 -12.27
CA ASP A 38 13.54 35.13 -12.16
C ASP A 38 13.90 33.86 -11.39
N VAL A 39 13.50 33.85 -10.11
CA VAL A 39 13.08 32.61 -9.46
C VAL A 39 11.90 32.08 -10.26
N ARG A 40 12.16 31.19 -11.23
CA ARG A 40 11.11 30.41 -11.90
C ARG A 40 10.30 29.69 -10.83
N GLU A 41 9.11 30.21 -10.56
CA GLU A 41 8.10 29.53 -9.78
C GLU A 41 7.77 28.22 -10.50
N TRP A 42 8.21 27.10 -9.95
CA TRP A 42 7.91 25.77 -10.47
C TRP A 42 6.39 25.58 -10.46
N SER A 43 5.74 25.67 -11.62
CA SER A 43 4.34 25.26 -11.77
C SER A 43 4.27 23.73 -11.62
N ALA A 44 3.82 23.26 -10.45
CA ALA A 44 4.01 21.89 -9.95
C ALA A 44 3.48 20.74 -10.83
N GLU A 45 2.77 21.04 -11.93
CA GLU A 45 2.06 20.05 -12.74
C GLU A 45 2.64 19.86 -14.15
N HIS A 46 3.35 20.83 -14.73
CA HIS A 46 3.77 20.78 -16.15
C HIS A 46 5.16 20.18 -16.40
N ASP A 47 6.02 20.01 -15.39
CA ASP A 47 7.44 19.62 -15.60
C ASP A 47 7.85 18.21 -15.09
N LEU A 48 6.94 17.43 -14.50
CA LEU A 48 7.28 16.07 -14.04
C LEU A 48 7.17 15.05 -15.18
N VAL A 49 8.28 14.76 -15.86
CA VAL A 49 8.38 13.67 -16.84
C VAL A 49 8.36 12.32 -16.13
N TYR A 50 7.43 11.42 -16.48
CA TYR A 50 7.34 10.06 -15.94
C TYR A 50 8.03 9.07 -16.90
N PRO A 51 9.01 8.26 -16.44
CA PRO A 51 9.71 7.30 -17.29
C PRO A 51 8.82 6.20 -17.88
N GLU A 52 7.72 5.81 -17.19
CA GLU A 52 6.75 4.78 -17.59
C GLU A 52 7.32 3.38 -17.92
N GLY A 53 8.64 3.17 -17.76
CA GLY A 53 9.32 1.94 -18.12
C GLY A 53 10.85 2.01 -18.04
N GLY A 54 11.50 1.02 -18.66
CA GLY A 54 12.95 0.83 -18.60
C GLY A 54 13.43 0.14 -17.32
N TRP A 55 14.68 -0.32 -17.33
CA TRP A 55 15.29 -1.02 -16.18
C TRP A 55 15.23 -0.19 -14.89
N THR A 56 15.48 1.12 -14.99
CA THR A 56 15.48 2.01 -13.83
C THR A 56 14.10 2.09 -13.17
N ALA A 57 13.00 2.13 -13.94
CA ALA A 57 11.65 2.18 -13.36
C ALA A 57 11.21 0.81 -12.81
N TRP A 58 11.44 -0.27 -13.57
CA TRP A 58 11.05 -1.62 -13.14
C TRP A 58 11.89 -2.16 -11.98
N SER A 59 13.15 -1.74 -11.84
CA SER A 59 13.94 -2.04 -10.65
C SER A 59 13.38 -1.39 -9.37
N GLN A 60 12.65 -0.26 -9.47
CA GLN A 60 11.94 0.30 -8.32
C GLN A 60 10.74 -0.55 -7.91
N VAL A 61 10.05 -1.16 -8.88
CA VAL A 61 8.97 -2.11 -8.62
C VAL A 61 9.52 -3.37 -7.92
N LEU A 62 10.69 -3.87 -8.36
CA LEU A 62 11.37 -4.99 -7.70
C LEU A 62 11.84 -4.63 -6.29
N ALA A 63 12.42 -3.45 -6.08
CA ALA A 63 12.80 -2.95 -4.75
C ALA A 63 11.57 -2.85 -3.84
N GLY A 64 10.47 -2.29 -4.35
CA GLY A 64 9.23 -2.21 -3.59
C GLY A 64 8.58 -3.57 -3.34
N ASN A 65 8.76 -4.55 -4.23
CA ASN A 65 8.35 -5.93 -4.01
C ASN A 65 9.05 -6.51 -2.77
N MET A 66 10.37 -6.37 -2.72
CA MET A 66 11.17 -6.78 -1.56
C MET A 66 10.75 -6.07 -0.27
N LEU A 67 10.51 -4.76 -0.33
CA LEU A 67 10.02 -4.00 0.83
C LEU A 67 8.60 -4.40 1.25
N ASN A 68 7.72 -4.78 0.31
CA ASN A 68 6.40 -5.33 0.62
C ASN A 68 6.47 -6.73 1.25
N ALA A 69 7.44 -7.56 0.84
CA ALA A 69 7.71 -8.84 1.46
C ALA A 69 8.10 -8.68 2.94
N LEU A 70 8.85 -7.63 3.26
CA LEU A 70 9.13 -7.25 4.65
C LEU A 70 7.88 -6.67 5.32
N ALA A 71 7.37 -5.54 4.82
CA ALA A 71 6.30 -4.75 5.44
C ALA A 71 5.04 -5.57 5.80
N TRP A 72 4.62 -6.47 4.90
CA TRP A 72 3.37 -7.20 5.03
C TRP A 72 3.53 -8.72 5.05
N GLY A 73 4.57 -9.25 4.38
CA GLY A 73 4.84 -10.68 4.36
C GLY A 73 5.45 -11.18 5.68
N TYR A 74 6.40 -10.45 6.27
CA TYR A 74 7.00 -10.83 7.54
C TYR A 74 5.98 -10.88 8.69
N PRO A 75 5.09 -9.89 8.90
CA PRO A 75 4.04 -9.96 9.92
C PRO A 75 3.12 -11.18 9.83
N ALA A 76 2.91 -11.77 8.64
CA ALA A 76 2.11 -12.98 8.49
C ALA A 76 2.69 -14.16 9.29
N THR A 77 3.99 -14.13 9.58
CA THR A 77 4.70 -15.09 10.45
C THR A 77 4.20 -15.08 11.89
N PHE A 78 3.47 -14.04 12.30
CA PHE A 78 2.89 -13.96 13.64
C PHE A 78 2.01 -15.17 14.00
N GLY A 79 1.34 -15.79 13.02
CA GLY A 79 0.58 -17.02 13.29
C GLY A 79 1.44 -18.18 13.82
N VAL A 80 2.68 -18.32 13.32
CA VAL A 80 3.64 -19.32 13.80
C VAL A 80 4.21 -18.91 15.16
N TYR A 81 4.55 -17.62 15.32
CA TYR A 81 5.02 -17.08 16.59
C TYR A 81 4.00 -17.23 17.72
N GLN A 82 2.73 -16.94 17.46
CA GLN A 82 1.67 -17.00 18.44
C GLN A 82 1.51 -18.42 18.99
N LEU A 83 1.53 -19.44 18.14
CA LEU A 83 1.45 -20.83 18.56
C LEU A 83 2.62 -21.19 19.50
N TYR A 84 3.85 -20.83 19.09
CA TYR A 84 5.05 -21.08 19.89
C TYR A 84 5.03 -20.35 21.24
N TYR A 85 4.60 -19.09 21.25
CA TYR A 85 4.52 -18.27 22.48
C TYR A 85 3.46 -18.79 23.44
N THR A 86 2.31 -19.27 22.95
CA THR A 86 1.25 -19.82 23.82
C THR A 86 1.75 -21.07 24.53
N GLU A 87 2.47 -21.94 23.82
CA GLU A 87 3.05 -23.15 24.39
C GLU A 87 4.16 -22.84 25.40
N LYS A 88 5.06 -21.91 25.07
CA LYS A 88 6.25 -21.63 25.89
C LYS A 88 6.00 -20.72 27.09
N LEU A 89 5.15 -19.71 26.95
CA LEU A 89 4.88 -18.73 28.01
C LEU A 89 3.70 -19.12 28.90
N HIS A 90 2.91 -20.12 28.49
CA HIS A 90 1.68 -20.54 29.18
C HIS A 90 0.70 -19.39 29.44
N LEU A 91 0.69 -18.38 28.55
CA LEU A 91 -0.19 -17.22 28.62
C LEU A 91 -1.43 -17.40 27.73
N PRO A 92 -2.56 -16.72 28.05
CA PRO A 92 -3.74 -16.75 27.19
C PRO A 92 -3.44 -16.27 25.77
N SER A 93 -3.98 -16.96 24.77
CA SER A 93 -3.79 -16.61 23.34
C SER A 93 -4.22 -15.17 23.02
N ALA A 94 -5.21 -14.63 23.74
CA ALA A 94 -5.66 -13.25 23.62
C ALA A 94 -4.63 -12.22 24.12
N GLN A 95 -3.84 -12.58 25.15
CA GLN A 95 -2.75 -11.73 25.61
C GLN A 95 -1.61 -11.72 24.60
N ILE A 96 -1.26 -12.89 24.05
CA ILE A 96 -0.17 -13.01 23.07
C ILE A 96 -0.51 -12.30 21.76
N SER A 97 -1.77 -12.35 21.30
CA SER A 97 -2.19 -11.70 20.05
C SER A 97 -1.94 -10.19 20.02
N TRP A 98 -1.86 -9.53 21.18
CA TRP A 98 -1.51 -8.11 21.26
C TRP A 98 -0.16 -7.79 20.60
N ILE A 99 0.80 -8.71 20.61
CA ILE A 99 2.12 -8.50 19.99
C ILE A 99 1.95 -8.26 18.49
N GLY A 100 1.23 -9.16 17.81
CA GLY A 100 0.94 -9.03 16.37
C GLY A 100 0.03 -7.86 16.05
N SER A 101 -0.99 -7.60 16.89
CA SER A 101 -1.89 -6.45 16.71
C SER A 101 -1.17 -5.11 16.82
N ILE A 102 -0.30 -4.93 17.81
CA ILE A 102 0.53 -3.72 17.97
C ILE A 102 1.52 -3.60 16.81
N GLN A 103 2.12 -4.70 16.36
CA GLN A 103 3.01 -4.70 15.20
C GLN A 103 2.31 -4.16 13.94
N ILE A 104 1.11 -4.66 13.62
CA ILE A 104 0.32 -4.20 12.47
C ILE A 104 -0.14 -2.74 12.66
N PHE A 105 -0.64 -2.41 13.85
CA PHE A 105 -1.06 -1.05 14.18
C PHE A 105 0.08 -0.03 13.97
N LEU A 106 1.28 -0.32 14.48
CA LEU A 106 2.44 0.56 14.33
C LEU A 106 2.92 0.61 12.88
N THR A 107 2.85 -0.49 12.13
CA THR A 107 3.16 -0.50 10.69
C THR A 107 2.29 0.53 9.96
N PHE A 108 1.00 0.58 10.28
CA PHE A 108 0.07 1.56 9.72
C PHE A 108 0.24 2.98 10.27
N ALA A 109 0.32 3.16 11.59
CA ALA A 109 0.36 4.47 12.24
C ALA A 109 1.65 5.25 11.88
N ILE A 110 2.78 4.54 11.78
CA ILE A 110 4.07 5.14 11.45
C ILE A 110 4.16 5.53 9.96
N CYS A 111 3.26 5.04 9.09
CA CYS A 111 3.17 5.49 7.71
C CYS A 111 2.97 7.01 7.58
N THR A 112 2.34 7.67 8.55
CA THR A 112 2.23 9.15 8.58
C THR A 112 3.57 9.83 8.72
N ILE A 113 4.40 9.35 9.64
CA ILE A 113 5.75 9.90 9.86
C ILE A 113 6.63 9.57 8.65
N SER A 114 6.56 8.32 8.20
CA SER A 114 7.27 7.81 7.02
C SER A 114 6.95 8.58 5.74
N GLY A 115 5.66 8.88 5.51
CA GLY A 115 5.20 9.66 4.37
C GLY A 115 5.77 11.08 4.39
N ARG A 116 5.83 11.72 5.55
CA ARG A 116 6.44 13.06 5.68
C ARG A 116 7.94 13.06 5.44
N LEU A 117 8.65 12.06 5.97
CA LEU A 117 10.08 11.89 5.71
C LEU A 117 10.33 11.73 4.21
N THR A 118 9.45 10.99 3.54
CA THR A 118 9.48 10.79 2.09
C THR A 118 9.23 12.11 1.34
N ASP A 119 8.18 12.84 1.70
CA ASP A 119 7.84 14.15 1.12
C ASP A 119 8.98 15.16 1.35
N ALA A 120 9.70 15.06 2.47
CA ALA A 120 10.88 15.87 2.79
C ALA A 120 12.17 15.47 2.04
N GLY A 121 12.11 14.43 1.20
CA GLY A 121 13.24 13.92 0.41
C GLY A 121 14.16 12.96 1.13
N TYR A 122 13.80 12.51 2.34
CA TYR A 122 14.54 11.50 3.10
C TYR A 122 14.10 10.07 2.77
N ALA A 123 13.54 9.83 1.58
CA ALA A 123 12.96 8.54 1.21
C ALA A 123 13.97 7.38 1.32
N ARG A 124 15.21 7.56 0.84
CA ARG A 124 16.26 6.53 0.91
C ARG A 124 16.73 6.29 2.34
N GLN A 125 16.89 7.35 3.12
CA GLN A 125 17.29 7.29 4.52
C GLN A 125 16.21 6.60 5.36
N ALA A 126 14.94 6.90 5.11
CA ALA A 126 13.80 6.26 5.77
C ALA A 126 13.79 4.75 5.50
N VAL A 127 13.95 4.32 4.24
CA VAL A 127 14.04 2.88 3.91
C VAL A 127 15.22 2.23 4.63
N LEU A 128 16.40 2.85 4.62
CA LEU A 128 17.59 2.31 5.29
C LEU A 128 17.38 2.14 6.80
N VAL A 129 16.84 3.17 7.46
CA VAL A 129 16.52 3.15 8.90
C VAL A 129 15.46 2.10 9.18
N GLY A 130 14.36 2.07 8.42
CA GLY A 130 13.28 1.11 8.58
C GLY A 130 13.78 -0.33 8.45
N CYS A 131 14.54 -0.64 7.39
CA CYS A 131 15.18 -1.95 7.20
C CYS A 131 16.10 -2.33 8.37
N THR A 132 16.94 -1.40 8.82
CA THR A 132 17.86 -1.65 9.93
C THR A 132 17.10 -1.97 11.22
N VAL A 133 16.05 -1.20 11.52
CA VAL A 133 15.19 -1.41 12.69
C VAL A 133 14.45 -2.74 12.61
N VAL A 134 13.94 -3.16 11.43
CA VAL A 134 13.30 -4.47 11.24
C VAL A 134 14.26 -5.62 11.48
N VAL A 135 15.46 -5.55 10.90
CA VAL A 135 16.48 -6.59 11.06
C VAL A 135 16.92 -6.66 12.53
N PHE A 136 17.20 -5.52 13.14
CA PHE A 136 17.56 -5.43 14.56
C PHE A 136 16.47 -5.99 15.47
N GLY A 137 15.21 -5.54 15.31
CA GLY A 137 14.07 -6.02 16.10
C GLY A 137 13.85 -7.53 15.97
N THR A 138 14.05 -8.08 14.77
CA THR A 138 13.99 -9.53 14.54
C THR A 138 15.13 -10.28 15.22
N PHE A 139 16.37 -9.79 15.15
CA PHE A 139 17.48 -10.37 15.91
C PHE A 139 17.26 -10.30 17.42
N MET A 140 16.75 -9.18 17.93
CA MET A 140 16.44 -9.03 19.35
C MET A 140 15.34 -10.00 19.79
N THR A 141 14.33 -10.24 18.94
CA THR A 141 13.27 -11.23 19.19
C THR A 141 13.85 -12.63 19.41
N SER A 142 14.95 -12.98 18.75
CA SER A 142 15.63 -14.29 18.95
C SER A 142 16.20 -14.48 20.35
N LEU A 143 16.44 -13.39 21.09
CA LEU A 143 17.03 -13.39 22.44
C LEU A 143 15.97 -13.27 23.54
N CYS A 144 14.71 -12.96 23.19
CA CYS A 144 13.67 -12.72 24.16
C CYS A 144 13.18 -14.01 24.83
N THR A 145 13.01 -13.96 26.14
CA THR A 145 12.49 -15.08 26.95
C THR A 145 11.17 -14.75 27.65
N THR A 146 10.85 -13.45 27.80
CA THR A 146 9.65 -12.98 28.50
C THR A 146 8.73 -12.16 27.59
N TYR A 147 7.43 -12.13 27.93
CA TYR A 147 6.40 -11.46 27.13
C TYR A 147 6.73 -9.99 26.80
N TRP A 148 7.16 -9.20 27.79
CA TRP A 148 7.46 -7.77 27.59
C TRP A 148 8.65 -7.54 26.67
N GLN A 149 9.67 -8.41 26.69
CA GLN A 149 10.79 -8.34 25.77
C GLN A 149 10.34 -8.60 24.32
N ILE A 150 9.48 -9.60 24.12
CA ILE A 150 8.91 -9.93 22.80
C ILE A 150 8.03 -8.77 22.31
N MET A 151 7.19 -8.20 23.18
CA MET A 151 6.37 -7.04 22.84
C MET A 151 7.24 -5.86 22.36
N LEU A 152 8.34 -5.58 23.06
CA LEU A 152 9.24 -4.48 22.69
C LEU A 152 10.01 -4.76 21.40
N ALA A 153 10.58 -5.96 21.24
CA ALA A 153 11.40 -6.31 20.07
C ALA A 153 10.56 -6.55 18.81
N GLN A 154 9.51 -7.36 18.90
CA GLN A 154 8.69 -7.77 17.76
C GLN A 154 7.52 -6.81 17.52
N GLY A 155 6.78 -6.48 18.58
CA GLY A 155 5.60 -5.62 18.49
C GLY A 155 6.00 -4.20 18.11
N ILE A 156 6.81 -3.57 18.95
CA ILE A 156 7.15 -2.15 18.84
C ILE A 156 8.28 -1.91 17.84
N CYS A 157 9.46 -2.47 18.09
CA CYS A 157 10.66 -2.18 17.29
C CYS A 157 10.46 -2.62 15.83
N THR A 158 10.12 -3.88 15.58
CA THR A 158 9.86 -4.34 14.20
C THR A 158 8.65 -3.63 13.59
N GLY A 159 7.54 -3.43 14.32
CA GLY A 159 6.37 -2.71 13.80
C GLY A 159 6.69 -1.28 13.34
N MET A 160 7.49 -0.54 14.11
CA MET A 160 7.96 0.79 13.70
C MET A 160 8.81 0.73 12.44
N GLY A 161 9.78 -0.19 12.38
CA GLY A 161 10.65 -0.34 11.21
C GLY A 161 9.88 -0.64 9.92
N LEU A 162 8.87 -1.52 10.01
CA LEU A 162 7.99 -1.88 8.89
C LEU A 162 7.18 -0.68 8.39
N GLY A 163 6.67 0.15 9.30
CA GLY A 163 5.95 1.37 8.93
C GLY A 163 6.86 2.44 8.30
N VAL A 164 8.09 2.59 8.79
CA VAL A 164 9.06 3.56 8.25
C VAL A 164 9.47 3.21 6.82
N LEU A 165 9.67 1.93 6.48
CA LEU A 165 10.13 1.54 5.14
C LEU A 165 9.03 1.51 4.07
N PHE A 166 7.75 1.37 4.46
CA PHE A 166 6.68 1.10 3.51
C PHE A 166 6.31 2.31 2.64
N MET A 167 6.09 3.48 3.25
CA MET A 167 5.61 4.64 2.49
C MET A 167 6.60 5.17 1.43
N PRO A 168 7.93 5.26 1.70
CA PRO A 168 8.91 5.63 0.70
C PRO A 168 8.85 4.75 -0.55
N SER A 169 8.63 3.44 -0.37
CA SER A 169 8.50 2.50 -1.49
C SER A 169 7.33 2.87 -2.39
N VAL A 170 6.17 3.18 -1.80
CA VAL A 170 4.96 3.54 -2.54
C VAL A 170 5.15 4.85 -3.30
N ALA A 171 5.71 5.87 -2.64
CA ALA A 171 5.94 7.17 -3.25
C ALA A 171 6.97 7.11 -4.39
N ILE A 172 8.06 6.35 -4.22
CA ILE A 172 9.08 6.18 -5.25
C ILE A 172 8.46 5.49 -6.47
N ILE A 173 7.77 4.36 -6.32
CA ILE A 173 7.12 3.69 -7.46
C ILE A 173 6.11 4.63 -8.14
N GLY A 174 5.26 5.29 -7.35
CA GLY A 174 4.27 6.25 -7.86
C GLY A 174 4.89 7.46 -8.57
N SER A 175 6.16 7.77 -8.29
CA SER A 175 6.89 8.79 -9.03
C SER A 175 7.31 8.28 -10.40
N TYR A 176 7.64 7.01 -10.62
CA TYR A 176 8.14 6.51 -11.91
C TYR A 176 7.03 6.23 -12.94
N PHE A 177 5.81 5.99 -12.47
CA PHE A 177 4.66 5.60 -13.29
C PHE A 177 3.46 6.49 -13.00
N LYS A 178 2.83 7.02 -14.05
CA LYS A 178 1.56 7.76 -14.04
C LYS A 178 0.46 6.94 -14.72
N GLU A 179 0.67 6.48 -15.95
CA GLU A 179 -0.31 5.69 -16.71
C GLU A 179 -0.42 4.24 -16.22
N ARG A 180 0.71 3.62 -15.84
CA ARG A 180 0.77 2.24 -15.35
C ARG A 180 0.93 2.15 -13.82
N ARG A 181 0.48 3.19 -13.13
CA ARG A 181 0.77 3.39 -11.71
C ARG A 181 0.13 2.31 -10.84
N SER A 182 -1.12 1.93 -11.09
CA SER A 182 -1.78 0.90 -10.28
C SER A 182 -1.20 -0.47 -10.53
N LEU A 183 -0.85 -0.78 -11.78
CA LEU A 183 -0.15 -2.01 -12.15
C LEU A 183 1.22 -2.10 -11.46
N ALA A 184 2.03 -1.04 -11.53
CA ALA A 184 3.35 -1.03 -10.90
C ALA A 184 3.25 -1.21 -9.36
N LEU A 185 2.32 -0.51 -8.72
CA LEU A 185 2.05 -0.65 -7.28
C LEU A 185 1.51 -2.06 -6.93
N ALA A 186 0.64 -2.63 -7.76
CA ALA A 186 0.08 -3.96 -7.54
C ALA A 186 1.12 -5.07 -7.74
N ILE A 187 2.01 -4.95 -8.75
CA ILE A 187 3.15 -5.87 -8.94
C ILE A 187 4.09 -5.77 -7.74
N SER A 188 4.42 -4.57 -7.27
CA SER A 188 5.17 -4.38 -6.03
C SER A 188 4.47 -5.05 -4.84
N ALA A 189 3.15 -4.91 -4.74
CA ALA A 189 2.40 -5.53 -3.66
C ALA A 189 2.49 -7.07 -3.68
N THR A 190 2.74 -7.75 -4.82
CA THR A 190 2.87 -9.22 -4.84
C THR A 190 3.95 -9.76 -3.88
N GLY A 191 4.94 -8.93 -3.51
CA GLY A 191 5.96 -9.27 -2.54
C GLY A 191 5.39 -9.67 -1.17
N THR A 192 4.23 -9.14 -0.78
CA THR A 192 3.52 -9.59 0.43
C THR A 192 3.29 -11.10 0.42
N GLY A 193 2.77 -11.64 -0.69
CA GLY A 193 2.49 -13.07 -0.81
C GLY A 193 3.76 -13.90 -0.76
N VAL A 194 4.81 -13.45 -1.47
CA VAL A 194 6.13 -14.12 -1.46
C VAL A 194 6.71 -14.15 -0.04
N GLY A 195 6.70 -13.02 0.68
CA GLY A 195 7.17 -12.93 2.07
C GLY A 195 6.34 -13.79 3.02
N SER A 196 5.01 -13.80 2.87
CA SER A 196 4.09 -14.64 3.65
C SER A 196 4.29 -16.15 3.41
N LEU A 197 4.94 -16.56 2.34
CA LEU A 197 5.33 -17.95 2.11
C LEU A 197 6.71 -18.23 2.70
N ILE A 198 7.69 -17.35 2.48
CA ILE A 198 9.08 -17.55 2.90
C ILE A 198 9.24 -17.51 4.41
N PHE A 199 8.79 -16.45 5.08
CA PHE A 199 9.08 -16.23 6.51
C PHE A 199 8.38 -17.23 7.44
N PRO A 200 7.07 -17.53 7.27
CA PRO A 200 6.40 -18.53 8.10
C PRO A 200 6.97 -19.93 7.90
N SER A 201 7.26 -20.31 6.65
CA SER A 201 7.86 -21.62 6.34
C SER A 201 9.23 -21.75 6.98
N THR A 202 10.06 -20.70 6.90
CA THR A 202 11.40 -20.68 7.54
C THR A 202 11.30 -21.02 9.02
N LEU A 203 10.38 -20.40 9.76
CA LEU A 203 10.21 -20.71 11.19
C LEU A 203 9.60 -22.09 11.43
N GLN A 204 8.55 -22.44 10.69
CA GLN A 204 7.83 -23.70 10.91
C GLN A 204 8.75 -24.92 10.72
N TYR A 205 9.64 -24.90 9.73
CA TYR A 205 10.57 -26.00 9.47
C TYR A 205 11.82 -25.96 10.35
N LEU A 206 12.33 -24.77 10.71
CA LEU A 206 13.58 -24.65 11.47
C LEU A 206 13.38 -24.73 12.99
N ILE A 207 12.24 -24.30 13.52
CA ILE A 207 11.99 -24.36 14.99
C ILE A 207 12.21 -25.79 15.53
N PRO A 208 11.66 -26.87 14.92
CA PRO A 208 11.88 -28.22 15.41
C PRO A 208 13.32 -28.74 15.26
N GLN A 209 14.11 -28.18 14.35
CA GLN A 209 15.44 -28.70 14.01
C GLN A 209 16.58 -27.99 14.76
N VAL A 210 16.53 -26.65 14.81
CA VAL A 210 17.60 -25.81 15.37
C VAL A 210 17.14 -24.96 16.56
N GLY A 211 15.86 -25.11 16.95
CA GLY A 211 15.26 -24.33 18.02
C GLY A 211 14.85 -22.92 17.60
N PHE A 212 14.06 -22.28 18.46
CA PHE A 212 13.49 -20.96 18.18
C PHE A 212 14.52 -19.85 17.96
N PRO A 213 15.56 -19.66 18.80
CA PRO A 213 16.50 -18.55 18.62
C PRO A 213 17.19 -18.59 17.25
N TRP A 214 17.64 -19.77 16.80
CA TRP A 214 18.30 -19.90 15.50
C TRP A 214 17.33 -19.81 14.32
N ALA A 215 16.11 -20.34 14.45
CA ALA A 215 15.08 -20.17 13.42
C ALA A 215 14.77 -18.68 13.17
N VAL A 216 14.62 -17.88 14.24
CA VAL A 216 14.39 -16.43 14.14
C VAL A 216 15.59 -15.71 13.55
N ARG A 217 16.82 -16.10 13.89
CA ARG A 217 18.04 -15.54 13.28
C ARG A 217 18.12 -15.84 11.79
N CYS A 218 17.78 -17.05 11.35
CA CYS A 218 17.70 -17.39 9.93
C CYS A 218 16.69 -16.49 9.20
N SER A 219 15.51 -16.28 9.79
CA SER A 219 14.51 -15.32 9.28
C SER A 219 15.06 -13.88 9.21
N ALA A 220 15.83 -13.46 10.21
CA ALA A 220 16.52 -12.16 10.23
C ALA A 220 17.57 -12.02 9.11
N PHE A 221 18.35 -13.08 8.82
CA PHE A 221 19.32 -13.08 7.72
C PHE A 221 18.64 -12.99 6.36
N VAL A 222 17.50 -13.67 6.17
CA VAL A 222 16.68 -13.52 4.96
C VAL A 222 16.18 -12.08 4.84
N ALA A 223 15.65 -11.50 5.93
CA ALA A 223 15.19 -10.11 5.94
C ALA A 223 16.34 -9.11 5.65
N LEU A 224 17.55 -9.39 6.14
CA LEU A 224 18.75 -8.60 5.88
C LEU A 224 19.15 -8.65 4.40
N ALA A 225 19.19 -9.83 3.79
CA ALA A 225 19.51 -9.99 2.37
C ALA A 225 18.50 -9.23 1.49
N VAL A 226 17.21 -9.40 1.75
CA VAL A 226 16.13 -8.68 1.06
C VAL A 226 16.27 -7.16 1.25
N SER A 227 16.59 -6.71 2.47
CA SER A 227 16.80 -5.30 2.78
C SER A 227 17.99 -4.68 2.04
N ILE A 228 19.12 -5.39 1.96
CA ILE A 228 20.33 -4.92 1.26
C ILE A 228 20.03 -4.73 -0.23
N ILE A 229 19.42 -5.74 -0.87
CA ILE A 229 19.12 -5.68 -2.30
C ILE A 229 18.11 -4.55 -2.59
N ALA A 230 17.06 -4.41 -1.77
CA ALA A 230 16.10 -3.32 -1.90
C ALA A 230 16.77 -1.94 -1.81
N ASN A 231 17.66 -1.72 -0.84
CA ASN A 231 18.36 -0.45 -0.66
C ASN A 231 19.36 -0.11 -1.78
N ILE A 232 19.94 -1.13 -2.43
CA ILE A 232 20.84 -0.95 -3.59
C ILE A 232 20.03 -0.53 -4.83
N LEU A 233 18.85 -1.11 -5.03
CA LEU A 233 18.00 -0.84 -6.19
C LEU A 233 17.23 0.49 -6.09
N LEU A 234 16.90 0.92 -4.86
CA LEU A 234 16.05 2.07 -4.60
C LEU A 234 16.70 3.39 -5.06
N ARG A 235 16.00 4.13 -5.93
CA ARG A 235 16.44 5.42 -6.47
C ARG A 235 15.30 6.45 -6.34
N PRO A 236 15.32 7.31 -5.31
CA PRO A 236 14.41 8.45 -5.23
C PRO A 236 14.68 9.47 -6.35
N ARG A 237 13.62 10.06 -6.91
CA ARG A 237 13.74 11.04 -8.01
C ARG A 237 13.07 12.40 -7.74
N LEU A 238 12.15 12.47 -6.79
CA LEU A 238 11.39 13.69 -6.53
C LEU A 238 12.23 14.69 -5.73
N PRO A 239 12.14 16.00 -6.02
CA PRO A 239 12.83 17.02 -5.25
C PRO A 239 12.27 17.10 -3.81
N PRO A 240 13.13 17.37 -2.82
CA PRO A 240 12.72 17.45 -1.41
C PRO A 240 11.79 18.64 -1.15
N ARG A 241 10.69 18.42 -0.43
CA ARG A 241 9.86 19.51 0.13
C ARG A 241 10.36 19.89 1.52
N ARG A 242 10.87 21.11 1.69
CA ARG A 242 11.45 21.59 2.97
C ARG A 242 10.49 21.58 4.16
N SER A 243 9.17 21.66 3.94
CA SER A 243 8.17 21.58 5.01
C SER A 243 6.73 21.35 4.51
N GLY A 244 5.98 20.48 5.19
CA GLY A 244 4.52 20.34 5.07
C GLY A 244 3.90 20.04 6.45
N PRO A 245 2.58 20.20 6.67
CA PRO A 245 1.93 19.90 7.96
C PRO A 245 1.71 18.40 8.19
N PHE A 246 1.75 17.93 9.45
CA PHE A 246 1.56 16.50 9.77
C PHE A 246 0.20 15.95 9.32
N VAL A 247 -0.78 16.84 9.30
CA VAL A 247 -2.13 16.59 8.84
C VAL A 247 -2.40 17.57 7.72
N GLU A 248 -2.83 17.05 6.57
CA GLU A 248 -3.28 17.88 5.47
C GLU A 248 -4.78 18.14 5.66
N TRP A 249 -5.10 19.19 6.41
CA TRP A 249 -6.48 19.52 6.78
C TRP A 249 -7.39 19.80 5.56
N GLY A 250 -6.82 20.17 4.41
CA GLY A 250 -7.55 20.36 3.16
C GLY A 250 -8.21 19.07 2.66
N ALA A 251 -7.57 17.91 2.85
CA ALA A 251 -8.13 16.61 2.47
C ALA A 251 -9.47 16.32 3.15
N PHE A 252 -9.68 16.82 4.38
CA PHE A 252 -10.96 16.67 5.10
C PHE A 252 -12.06 17.63 4.63
N ARG A 253 -11.78 18.48 3.64
CA ARG A 253 -12.80 19.26 2.92
C ARG A 253 -13.19 18.63 1.59
N GLU A 254 -12.41 17.66 1.12
CA GLU A 254 -12.67 16.96 -0.13
C GLU A 254 -13.60 15.76 0.14
N ALA A 255 -14.87 15.87 -0.26
CA ALA A 255 -15.85 14.79 -0.09
C ALA A 255 -15.38 13.42 -0.63
N PRO A 256 -14.71 13.31 -1.81
CA PRO A 256 -14.17 12.04 -2.27
C PRO A 256 -13.14 11.42 -1.32
N TYR A 257 -12.29 12.23 -0.69
CA TYR A 257 -11.26 11.74 0.20
C TYR A 257 -11.86 11.23 1.52
N ILE A 258 -12.83 11.96 2.09
CA ILE A 258 -13.52 11.57 3.33
C ILE A 258 -14.29 10.25 3.13
N LEU A 259 -15.07 10.16 2.04
CA LEU A 259 -15.84 8.97 1.73
C LEU A 259 -14.92 7.77 1.47
N PHE A 260 -13.80 7.98 0.78
CA PHE A 260 -12.81 6.93 0.59
C PHE A 260 -12.18 6.50 1.92
N ALA A 261 -11.80 7.45 2.80
CA ALA A 261 -11.25 7.15 4.11
C ALA A 261 -12.23 6.36 4.99
N LEU A 262 -13.51 6.74 5.01
CA LEU A 262 -14.55 6.01 5.73
C LEU A 262 -14.76 4.60 5.15
N GLY A 263 -14.81 4.47 3.83
CA GLY A 263 -14.96 3.18 3.16
C GLY A 263 -13.79 2.23 3.43
N VAL A 264 -12.56 2.75 3.37
CA VAL A 264 -11.33 2.02 3.70
C VAL A 264 -11.28 1.64 5.19
N PHE A 265 -11.73 2.52 6.09
CA PHE A 265 -11.83 2.21 7.51
C PHE A 265 -12.75 1.02 7.76
N LEU A 266 -13.95 1.01 7.18
CA LEU A 266 -14.89 -0.12 7.27
C LEU A 266 -14.28 -1.39 6.67
N TYR A 267 -13.66 -1.30 5.49
CA TYR A 267 -12.96 -2.42 4.87
C TYR A 267 -11.90 -3.04 5.80
N PHE A 268 -10.96 -2.24 6.34
CA PHE A 268 -9.90 -2.75 7.22
C PHE A 268 -10.42 -3.23 8.59
N MET A 269 -11.55 -2.71 9.05
CA MET A 269 -12.21 -3.16 10.28
C MET A 269 -12.61 -4.65 10.16
N ALA A 270 -13.12 -5.07 9.01
CA ALA A 270 -13.60 -6.45 8.81
C ALA A 270 -12.59 -7.36 8.07
N LEU A 271 -11.63 -6.79 7.32
CA LEU A 271 -10.68 -7.54 6.49
C LEU A 271 -9.97 -8.68 7.24
N TYR A 272 -9.49 -8.40 8.45
CA TYR A 272 -8.67 -9.34 9.20
C TYR A 272 -9.50 -10.44 9.89
N PHE A 273 -10.82 -10.30 9.96
CA PHE A 273 -11.68 -11.37 10.46
C PHE A 273 -11.55 -12.63 9.59
N GLY A 274 -11.79 -12.54 8.28
CA GLY A 274 -11.64 -13.68 7.37
C GLY A 274 -10.21 -14.26 7.44
N PHE A 275 -9.19 -13.39 7.43
CA PHE A 275 -7.79 -13.82 7.44
C PHE A 275 -7.41 -14.64 8.68
N PHE A 276 -7.84 -14.23 9.88
CA PHE A 276 -7.47 -14.90 11.13
C PHE A 276 -8.39 -16.06 11.51
N TYR A 277 -9.69 -15.95 11.24
CA TYR A 277 -10.68 -16.91 11.72
C TYR A 277 -10.93 -18.07 10.75
N ILE A 278 -10.48 -18.03 9.48
CA ILE A 278 -10.52 -19.18 8.56
C ILE A 278 -9.86 -20.42 9.15
N ASN A 279 -8.66 -20.28 9.72
CA ASN A 279 -7.92 -21.42 10.30
C ASN A 279 -8.64 -21.98 11.53
N THR A 280 -9.10 -21.08 12.41
CA THR A 280 -9.80 -21.47 13.64
C THR A 280 -11.14 -22.15 13.33
N TYR A 281 -11.87 -21.66 12.32
CA TYR A 281 -13.09 -22.27 11.82
C TYR A 281 -12.82 -23.65 11.19
N ALA A 282 -11.82 -23.76 10.33
CA ALA A 282 -11.44 -25.04 9.71
C ALA A 282 -11.15 -26.12 10.76
N ARG A 283 -10.44 -25.75 11.84
CA ARG A 283 -10.11 -26.67 12.93
C ARG A 283 -11.31 -26.98 13.82
N LYS A 284 -12.00 -25.96 14.34
CA LYS A 284 -13.05 -26.13 15.35
C LYS A 284 -14.38 -26.64 14.79
N VAL A 285 -14.73 -26.26 13.55
CA VAL A 285 -16.03 -26.56 12.95
C VAL A 285 -15.94 -27.69 11.94
N VAL A 286 -14.92 -27.67 11.07
CA VAL A 286 -14.78 -28.66 9.98
C VAL A 286 -13.88 -29.84 10.37
N GLY A 287 -13.11 -29.72 11.45
CA GLY A 287 -12.25 -30.78 11.98
C GLY A 287 -10.95 -30.99 11.20
N PHE A 288 -10.34 -29.91 10.70
CA PHE A 288 -8.97 -29.95 10.13
C PHE A 288 -7.93 -30.19 11.23
N SER A 289 -6.88 -30.93 10.89
CA SER A 289 -5.65 -30.95 11.70
C SER A 289 -4.94 -29.59 11.65
N THR A 290 -4.02 -29.37 12.60
CA THR A 290 -3.19 -28.15 12.63
C THR A 290 -2.44 -27.96 11.30
N THR A 291 -1.83 -29.03 10.76
CA THR A 291 -1.06 -28.98 9.51
C THR A 291 -1.94 -28.66 8.31
N GLU A 292 -3.09 -29.32 8.18
CA GLU A 292 -4.02 -29.05 7.06
C GLU A 292 -4.56 -27.61 7.09
N SER A 293 -4.81 -27.04 8.28
CA SER A 293 -5.27 -25.66 8.40
C SER A 293 -4.23 -24.63 7.94
N VAL A 294 -2.94 -24.90 8.14
CA VAL A 294 -1.87 -24.03 7.64
C VAL A 294 -1.85 -24.00 6.11
N SER A 295 -2.13 -25.14 5.45
CA SER A 295 -2.23 -25.20 3.99
C SER A 295 -3.31 -24.27 3.43
N LEU A 296 -4.44 -24.09 4.12
CA LEU A 296 -5.48 -23.14 3.70
C LEU A 296 -4.96 -21.70 3.66
N LEU A 297 -4.21 -21.30 4.69
CA LEU A 297 -3.58 -19.98 4.75
C LEU A 297 -2.53 -19.79 3.65
N LEU A 298 -1.73 -20.82 3.36
CA LEU A 298 -0.75 -20.78 2.28
C LEU A 298 -1.43 -20.64 0.91
N ILE A 299 -2.54 -21.36 0.68
CA ILE A 299 -3.36 -21.23 -0.53
C ILE A 299 -3.89 -19.79 -0.63
N THR A 300 -4.56 -19.28 0.41
CA THR A 300 -5.12 -17.92 0.39
C THR A 300 -4.08 -16.85 0.09
N ASN A 301 -2.88 -16.92 0.70
CA ASN A 301 -1.80 -15.99 0.42
C ASN A 301 -1.19 -16.16 -0.98
N GLY A 302 -0.99 -17.41 -1.41
CA GLY A 302 -0.42 -17.74 -2.71
C GLY A 302 -1.29 -17.27 -3.87
N LEU A 303 -2.62 -17.44 -3.76
CA LEU A 303 -3.56 -16.97 -4.78
C LEU A 303 -3.66 -15.44 -4.86
N GLY A 304 -3.26 -14.74 -3.81
CA GLY A 304 -3.14 -13.29 -3.83
C GLY A 304 -2.01 -12.75 -4.72
N ILE A 305 -1.02 -13.58 -5.07
CA ILE A 305 0.12 -13.18 -5.92
C ILE A 305 -0.33 -12.91 -7.36
N PRO A 306 -0.97 -13.84 -8.09
CA PRO A 306 -1.39 -13.59 -9.46
C PRO A 306 -2.57 -12.61 -9.57
N SER A 307 -3.42 -12.51 -8.54
CA SER A 307 -4.59 -11.62 -8.61
C SER A 307 -4.20 -10.14 -8.64
N ARG A 308 -3.17 -9.74 -7.87
CA ARG A 308 -2.73 -8.33 -7.75
C ARG A 308 -2.34 -7.71 -9.11
N PRO A 309 -1.42 -8.26 -9.93
CA PRO A 309 -1.08 -7.67 -11.23
C PRO A 309 -2.27 -7.60 -12.18
N VAL A 310 -3.12 -8.64 -12.20
CA VAL A 310 -4.30 -8.70 -13.06
C VAL A 310 -5.24 -7.54 -12.77
N VAL A 311 -5.57 -7.32 -11.50
CA VAL A 311 -6.47 -6.21 -11.15
C VAL A 311 -5.81 -4.84 -11.26
N GLY A 312 -4.49 -4.74 -11.05
CA GLY A 312 -3.73 -3.52 -11.31
C GLY A 312 -3.77 -3.13 -12.79
N TYR A 313 -3.62 -4.10 -13.70
CA TYR A 313 -3.79 -3.89 -15.14
C TYR A 313 -5.22 -3.47 -15.50
N VAL A 314 -6.22 -4.14 -14.90
CA VAL A 314 -7.63 -3.79 -15.12
C VAL A 314 -7.96 -2.37 -14.64
N ALA A 315 -7.39 -1.97 -13.50
CA ALA A 315 -7.52 -0.63 -12.94
C ALA A 315 -6.96 0.43 -13.89
N ASP A 316 -5.74 0.25 -14.40
CA ASP A 316 -5.11 1.25 -15.27
C ASP A 316 -5.77 1.28 -16.67
N ARG A 317 -6.16 0.13 -17.23
CA ARG A 317 -6.61 0.06 -18.64
C ARG A 317 -8.10 0.30 -18.83
N TYR A 318 -8.95 -0.24 -17.95
CA TYR A 318 -10.40 -0.36 -18.21
C TYR A 318 -11.26 0.43 -17.25
N LEU A 319 -11.14 0.18 -15.94
CA LEU A 319 -12.13 0.63 -14.96
C LEU A 319 -11.74 1.88 -14.18
N GLY A 320 -10.44 2.18 -14.06
CA GLY A 320 -9.92 3.19 -13.14
C GLY A 320 -9.71 2.64 -11.72
N PRO A 321 -8.75 3.17 -10.93
CA PRO A 321 -8.33 2.54 -9.68
C PRO A 321 -9.41 2.49 -8.60
N ILE A 322 -10.22 3.55 -8.46
CA ILE A 322 -11.27 3.62 -7.43
C ILE A 322 -12.41 2.64 -7.75
N ASN A 323 -12.81 2.54 -9.02
CA ASN A 323 -13.86 1.61 -9.46
C ASN A 323 -13.43 0.15 -9.26
N THR A 324 -12.18 -0.17 -9.60
CA THR A 324 -11.64 -1.52 -9.39
C THR A 324 -11.55 -1.85 -7.90
N PHE A 325 -11.13 -0.89 -7.06
CA PHE A 325 -11.11 -1.11 -5.61
C PHE A 325 -12.51 -1.33 -5.03
N MET A 326 -13.51 -0.55 -5.46
CA MET A 326 -14.92 -0.79 -5.11
C MET A 326 -15.38 -2.19 -5.53
N LEU A 327 -15.18 -2.58 -6.79
CA LEU A 327 -15.65 -3.89 -7.28
C LEU A 327 -14.99 -5.06 -6.53
N THR A 328 -13.68 -4.99 -6.33
CA THR A 328 -12.91 -6.05 -5.66
C THR A 328 -13.24 -6.16 -4.18
N THR A 329 -13.47 -5.04 -3.49
CA THR A 329 -13.94 -5.05 -2.09
C THR A 329 -15.38 -5.54 -1.96
N PHE A 330 -16.28 -5.18 -2.90
CA PHE A 330 -17.63 -5.75 -2.95
C PHE A 330 -17.62 -7.28 -3.07
N ILE A 331 -16.82 -7.80 -4.02
CA ILE A 331 -16.67 -9.25 -4.22
C ILE A 331 -16.13 -9.92 -2.95
N LEU A 332 -15.14 -9.31 -2.27
CA LEU A 332 -14.63 -9.83 -1.01
C LEU A 332 -15.71 -9.89 0.08
N GLY A 333 -16.54 -8.84 0.19
CA GLY A 333 -17.67 -8.84 1.13
C GLY A 333 -18.70 -9.94 0.81
N CYS A 334 -18.97 -10.20 -0.47
CA CYS A 334 -19.81 -11.34 -0.89
C CYS A 334 -19.18 -12.69 -0.50
N MET A 335 -17.85 -12.82 -0.55
CA MET A 335 -17.17 -14.06 -0.14
C MET A 335 -17.39 -14.37 1.36
N GLU A 336 -17.49 -13.36 2.23
CA GLU A 336 -17.82 -13.57 3.65
C GLU A 336 -19.20 -14.24 3.83
N PHE A 337 -20.17 -13.93 2.96
CA PHE A 337 -21.47 -14.62 2.95
C PHE A 337 -21.39 -16.03 2.38
N VAL A 338 -20.59 -16.23 1.34
CA VAL A 338 -20.33 -17.57 0.78
C VAL A 338 -19.75 -18.49 1.86
N TRP A 339 -18.89 -17.95 2.74
CA TRP A 339 -18.29 -18.71 3.85
C TRP A 339 -19.32 -19.36 4.78
N ILE A 340 -20.51 -18.76 4.94
CA ILE A 340 -21.58 -19.31 5.78
C ILE A 340 -21.98 -20.73 5.33
N GLY A 341 -22.02 -20.97 4.01
CA GLY A 341 -22.37 -22.25 3.42
C GLY A 341 -21.25 -23.29 3.43
N VAL A 342 -20.02 -22.92 3.80
CA VAL A 342 -18.86 -23.81 3.76
C VAL A 342 -18.78 -24.64 5.03
N LYS A 343 -19.16 -25.92 4.94
CA LYS A 343 -19.14 -26.87 6.08
C LYS A 343 -18.28 -28.11 5.85
N THR A 344 -17.76 -28.30 4.64
CA THR A 344 -17.01 -29.51 4.26
C THR A 344 -15.53 -29.21 4.06
N ARG A 345 -14.68 -30.25 4.16
CA ARG A 345 -13.23 -30.12 3.93
C ARG A 345 -12.91 -29.61 2.53
N THR A 346 -13.52 -30.19 1.50
CA THR A 346 -13.37 -29.74 0.11
C THR A 346 -13.84 -28.31 -0.08
N GLY A 347 -14.96 -27.94 0.56
CA GLY A 347 -15.48 -26.58 0.53
C GLY A 347 -14.48 -25.56 1.07
N MET A 348 -13.75 -25.88 2.15
CA MET A 348 -12.73 -24.97 2.71
C MET A 348 -11.57 -24.72 1.75
N TYR A 349 -11.12 -25.74 1.00
CA TYR A 349 -10.07 -25.56 -0.01
C TYR A 349 -10.55 -24.67 -1.17
N ILE A 350 -11.74 -24.94 -1.70
CA ILE A 350 -12.34 -24.14 -2.77
C ILE A 350 -12.53 -22.69 -2.32
N PHE A 351 -13.08 -22.50 -1.12
CA PHE A 351 -13.27 -21.19 -0.52
C PHE A 351 -11.94 -20.44 -0.36
N SER A 352 -10.89 -21.10 0.12
CA SER A 352 -9.57 -20.49 0.34
C SER A 352 -8.94 -19.97 -0.96
N VAL A 353 -9.19 -20.63 -2.09
CA VAL A 353 -8.76 -20.19 -3.43
C VAL A 353 -9.48 -18.90 -3.83
N PHE A 354 -10.82 -18.89 -3.82
CA PHE A 354 -11.59 -17.73 -4.24
C PHE A 354 -11.44 -16.55 -3.28
N PHE A 355 -11.46 -16.81 -1.97
CA PHE A 355 -11.19 -15.80 -0.95
C PHE A 355 -9.78 -15.20 -1.12
N GLY A 356 -8.76 -16.02 -1.38
CA GLY A 356 -7.40 -15.55 -1.67
C GLY A 356 -7.31 -14.66 -2.90
N LEU A 357 -7.98 -15.05 -3.99
CA LEU A 357 -8.07 -14.25 -5.21
C LEU A 357 -8.73 -12.89 -4.94
N SER A 358 -9.92 -12.89 -4.30
CA SER A 358 -10.69 -11.68 -3.98
C SER A 358 -9.97 -10.77 -2.99
N ASN A 359 -9.37 -11.32 -1.94
CA ASN A 359 -8.61 -10.56 -0.94
C ASN A 359 -7.35 -9.95 -1.57
N GLY A 360 -6.60 -10.73 -2.33
CA GLY A 360 -5.42 -10.24 -3.05
C GLY A 360 -5.77 -9.15 -4.06
N ALA A 361 -6.90 -9.29 -4.76
CA ALA A 361 -7.41 -8.30 -5.67
C ALA A 361 -7.75 -6.98 -4.96
N ALA A 362 -8.51 -7.03 -3.87
CA ALA A 362 -8.88 -5.84 -3.10
C ALA A 362 -7.64 -5.10 -2.56
N GLN A 363 -6.70 -5.82 -1.93
CA GLN A 363 -5.49 -5.21 -1.38
C GLN A 363 -4.54 -4.69 -2.47
N GLY A 364 -4.47 -5.35 -3.64
CA GLY A 364 -3.59 -4.97 -4.74
C GLY A 364 -3.88 -3.59 -5.31
N VAL A 365 -5.16 -3.18 -5.31
CA VAL A 365 -5.58 -1.90 -5.90
C VAL A 365 -5.73 -0.79 -4.86
N PHE A 366 -5.80 -1.11 -3.57
CA PHE A 366 -5.93 -0.12 -2.49
C PHE A 366 -4.94 1.04 -2.61
N VAL A 367 -3.65 0.73 -2.77
CA VAL A 367 -2.59 1.75 -2.86
C VAL A 367 -2.76 2.61 -4.11
N GLY A 368 -3.12 2.00 -5.25
CA GLY A 368 -3.40 2.70 -6.51
C GLY A 368 -4.65 3.59 -6.46
N ALA A 369 -5.70 3.16 -5.76
CA ALA A 369 -6.92 3.92 -5.57
C ALA A 369 -6.71 5.16 -4.69
N LEU A 370 -5.95 5.02 -3.60
CA LEU A 370 -5.57 6.16 -2.76
C LEU A 370 -4.64 7.12 -3.49
N ALA A 371 -3.68 6.56 -4.24
CA ALA A 371 -2.78 7.28 -5.11
C ALA A 371 -3.51 8.18 -6.13
N SER A 372 -4.62 7.73 -6.71
CA SER A 372 -5.38 8.50 -7.71
C SER A 372 -6.26 9.59 -7.09
N LEU A 373 -6.52 9.57 -5.79
CA LEU A 373 -7.19 10.65 -5.06
C LEU A 373 -6.26 11.82 -4.73
N THR A 374 -4.95 11.64 -4.90
CA THR A 374 -3.96 12.67 -4.59
C THR A 374 -3.42 13.29 -5.88
N ALA A 375 -3.91 14.48 -6.22
CA ALA A 375 -3.49 15.21 -7.43
C ALA A 375 -2.02 15.67 -7.35
N ASP A 376 -1.62 16.22 -6.21
CA ASP A 376 -0.26 16.70 -5.96
C ASP A 376 0.66 15.54 -5.48
N PRO A 377 1.61 15.06 -6.30
CA PRO A 377 2.49 13.95 -5.93
C PRO A 377 3.33 14.23 -4.68
N GLN A 378 3.59 15.50 -4.35
CA GLN A 378 4.36 15.90 -3.17
C GLN A 378 3.56 15.80 -1.86
N LYS A 379 2.23 15.64 -1.93
CA LYS A 379 1.35 15.41 -0.76
C LYS A 379 0.98 13.95 -0.57
N MET A 380 1.49 13.08 -1.45
CA MET A 380 1.15 11.66 -1.48
C MET A 380 1.54 10.94 -0.19
N GLY A 381 2.74 11.20 0.35
CA GLY A 381 3.20 10.67 1.62
C GLY A 381 2.22 10.99 2.76
N THR A 382 1.95 12.28 2.94
CA THR A 382 1.07 12.77 4.01
C THR A 382 -0.37 12.26 3.87
N ARG A 383 -0.99 12.35 2.69
CA ARG A 383 -2.37 11.88 2.46
C ARG A 383 -2.51 10.38 2.59
N PHE A 384 -1.50 9.60 2.17
CA PHE A 384 -1.52 8.16 2.36
C PHE A 384 -1.40 7.81 3.86
N GLY A 385 -0.48 8.46 4.56
CA GLY A 385 -0.24 8.26 5.98
C GLY A 385 -1.49 8.46 6.84
N MET A 386 -2.28 9.50 6.56
CA MET A 386 -3.54 9.75 7.27
C MET A 386 -4.52 8.58 7.15
N ILE A 387 -4.74 8.04 5.94
CA ILE A 387 -5.61 6.87 5.74
C ILE A 387 -5.01 5.62 6.35
N ALA A 388 -3.69 5.42 6.20
CA ALA A 388 -2.99 4.30 6.82
C ALA A 388 -3.19 4.31 8.34
N THR A 389 -3.08 5.46 8.99
CA THR A 389 -3.30 5.59 10.44
C THR A 389 -4.73 5.21 10.84
N LEU A 390 -5.73 5.70 10.12
CA LEU A 390 -7.13 5.30 10.33
C LEU A 390 -7.32 3.78 10.14
N SER A 391 -6.66 3.21 9.13
CA SER A 391 -6.66 1.77 8.86
C SER A 391 -6.01 0.96 9.97
N GLY A 392 -4.98 1.52 10.63
CA GLY A 392 -4.35 0.92 11.80
C GLY A 392 -5.33 0.77 12.97
N PHE A 393 -6.09 1.82 13.30
CA PHE A 393 -7.14 1.75 14.33
C PHE A 393 -8.26 0.78 13.96
N ALA A 394 -8.69 0.77 12.70
CA ALA A 394 -9.68 -0.18 12.21
C ALA A 394 -9.20 -1.64 12.38
N SER A 395 -7.96 -1.91 11.97
CA SER A 395 -7.36 -3.25 12.05
C SER A 395 -7.18 -3.74 13.49
N LEU A 396 -6.99 -2.81 14.44
CA LEU A 396 -6.90 -3.13 15.86
C LEU A 396 -8.26 -3.48 16.47
N ALA A 397 -9.32 -2.76 16.08
CA ALA A 397 -10.66 -2.97 16.61
C ALA A 397 -11.40 -4.16 15.98
N GLY A 398 -11.04 -4.54 14.75
CA GLY A 398 -11.71 -5.58 13.97
C GLY A 398 -11.72 -6.98 14.61
N PRO A 399 -10.56 -7.64 14.80
CA PRO A 399 -10.50 -9.00 15.33
C PRO A 399 -11.14 -9.18 16.73
N PRO A 400 -10.98 -8.23 17.69
CA PRO A 400 -11.70 -8.29 18.96
C PRO A 400 -13.22 -8.17 18.81
N THR A 401 -13.69 -7.32 17.88
CA THR A 401 -15.14 -7.18 17.61
C THR A 401 -15.71 -8.50 17.09
N ALA A 402 -15.04 -9.14 16.12
CA ALA A 402 -15.45 -10.45 15.62
C ALA A 402 -15.41 -11.54 16.70
N GLY A 403 -14.36 -11.55 17.54
CA GLY A 403 -14.23 -12.48 18.65
C GLY A 403 -15.36 -12.35 19.66
N ALA A 404 -15.68 -11.12 20.06
CA ALA A 404 -16.79 -10.85 20.98
C ALA A 404 -18.16 -11.29 20.42
N ILE A 405 -18.37 -11.17 19.10
CA ILE A 405 -19.59 -11.67 18.44
C ILE A 405 -19.64 -13.20 18.52
N ILE A 406 -18.53 -13.90 18.25
CA ILE A 406 -18.43 -15.36 18.32
C ILE A 406 -18.66 -15.85 19.75
N ASP A 407 -18.03 -15.22 20.74
CA ASP A 407 -18.13 -15.61 22.14
C ASP A 407 -19.56 -15.46 22.67
N ARG A 408 -20.22 -14.33 22.35
CA ARG A 408 -21.64 -14.12 22.70
C ARG A 408 -22.60 -15.07 21.99
N SER A 409 -22.20 -15.59 20.83
CA SER A 409 -22.97 -16.56 20.05
C SER A 409 -22.61 -18.01 20.42
N GLY A 410 -21.96 -18.25 21.56
CA GLY A 410 -21.61 -19.59 22.04
C GLY A 410 -20.61 -20.33 21.15
N GLY A 411 -19.71 -19.60 20.48
CA GLY A 411 -18.71 -20.16 19.57
C GLY A 411 -19.19 -20.31 18.12
N GLN A 412 -20.40 -19.87 17.79
CA GLN A 412 -20.91 -19.86 16.42
C GLN A 412 -20.33 -18.69 15.61
N TYR A 413 -19.95 -18.96 14.37
CA TYR A 413 -19.30 -17.98 13.49
C TYR A 413 -20.29 -17.16 12.65
N LEU A 414 -21.56 -17.57 12.59
CA LEU A 414 -22.56 -16.97 11.72
C LEU A 414 -22.69 -15.45 11.92
N GLY A 415 -22.78 -15.00 13.17
CA GLY A 415 -22.88 -13.56 13.47
C GLY A 415 -21.66 -12.77 13.00
N ALA A 416 -20.46 -13.33 13.16
CA ALA A 416 -19.22 -12.69 12.74
C ALA A 416 -19.06 -12.70 11.21
N GLN A 417 -19.49 -13.76 10.53
CA GLN A 417 -19.54 -13.84 9.06
C GLN A 417 -20.49 -12.78 8.46
N ILE A 418 -21.70 -12.63 9.03
CA ILE A 418 -22.65 -11.60 8.61
C ILE A 418 -22.07 -10.21 8.85
N TRP A 419 -21.50 -9.96 10.04
CA TRP A 419 -20.87 -8.69 10.35
C TRP A 419 -19.73 -8.36 9.39
N GLY A 420 -18.83 -9.31 9.13
CA GLY A 420 -17.69 -9.13 8.21
C GLY A 420 -18.16 -8.79 6.80
N GLY A 421 -19.11 -9.55 6.26
CA GLY A 421 -19.67 -9.30 4.93
C GLY A 421 -20.40 -7.96 4.81
N VAL A 422 -21.26 -7.62 5.77
CA VAL A 422 -22.01 -6.35 5.78
C VAL A 422 -21.05 -5.16 5.87
N VAL A 423 -20.06 -5.21 6.76
CA VAL A 423 -19.12 -4.10 6.98
C VAL A 423 -18.22 -3.88 5.76
N ILE A 424 -17.73 -4.96 5.12
CA ILE A 424 -16.94 -4.84 3.88
C ILE A 424 -17.79 -4.29 2.73
N ILE A 425 -19.03 -4.77 2.54
CA ILE A 425 -19.93 -4.25 1.50
C ILE A 425 -20.27 -2.78 1.77
N ALA A 426 -20.56 -2.40 3.02
CA ALA A 426 -20.79 -1.00 3.39
C ALA A 426 -19.56 -0.13 3.08
N GLY A 427 -18.35 -0.64 3.36
CA GLY A 427 -17.10 0.01 2.96
C GLY A 427 -16.99 0.21 1.44
N SER A 428 -17.27 -0.83 0.67
CA SER A 428 -17.29 -0.78 -0.79
C SER A 428 -18.29 0.24 -1.34
N LEU A 429 -19.54 0.24 -0.83
CA LEU A 429 -20.57 1.19 -1.26
C LEU A 429 -20.18 2.64 -0.92
N THR A 430 -19.51 2.85 0.21
CA THR A 430 -18.98 4.15 0.61
C THR A 430 -17.86 4.63 -0.31
N VAL A 431 -16.95 3.73 -0.75
CA VAL A 431 -15.97 4.03 -1.81
C VAL A 431 -16.68 4.34 -3.14
N GLY A 432 -17.78 3.64 -3.45
CA GLY A 432 -18.63 3.97 -4.59
C GLY A 432 -19.20 5.39 -4.53
N ALA A 433 -19.63 5.83 -3.34
CA ALA A 433 -20.06 7.21 -3.13
C ALA A 433 -18.90 8.21 -3.32
N ALA A 434 -17.68 7.89 -2.87
CA ALA A 434 -16.48 8.69 -3.12
C ALA A 434 -16.23 8.89 -4.61
N ARG A 435 -16.41 7.82 -5.40
CA ARG A 435 -16.29 7.86 -6.85
C ARG A 435 -17.35 8.75 -7.50
N VAL A 436 -18.61 8.62 -7.10
CA VAL A 436 -19.69 9.48 -7.61
C VAL A 436 -19.43 10.95 -7.26
N ALA A 437 -18.91 11.23 -6.07
CA ALA A 437 -18.53 12.59 -5.67
C ALA A 437 -17.37 13.17 -6.52
N LYS A 438 -16.44 12.32 -6.99
CA LYS A 438 -15.28 12.76 -7.81
C LYS A 438 -15.59 12.84 -9.30
N ALA A 439 -16.33 11.88 -9.85
CA ALA A 439 -16.50 11.68 -11.30
C ALA A 439 -17.92 12.01 -11.81
N GLY A 440 -18.85 12.33 -10.92
CA GLY A 440 -20.28 12.38 -11.23
C GLY A 440 -20.91 10.99 -11.39
N LYS A 441 -22.19 10.96 -11.81
CA LYS A 441 -23.00 9.73 -11.87
C LYS A 441 -22.67 8.79 -13.04
N ALA A 442 -21.95 9.26 -14.06
CA ALA A 442 -21.68 8.48 -15.27
C ALA A 442 -20.62 7.39 -15.00
N TRP A 443 -20.96 6.10 -15.18
CA TRP A 443 -20.09 4.94 -14.89
C TRP A 443 -18.83 4.84 -15.77
N GLY A 444 -18.77 5.54 -16.91
CA GLY A 444 -17.67 5.46 -17.89
C GLY A 444 -16.51 6.44 -17.70
N ALA A 445 -16.56 7.35 -16.73
CA ALA A 445 -15.45 8.27 -16.48
C ALA A 445 -14.24 7.49 -15.92
N LYS A 446 -13.19 7.35 -16.74
CA LYS A 446 -11.87 6.90 -16.30
C LYS A 446 -11.23 8.05 -15.49
N LEU A 447 -10.97 7.80 -14.22
CA LEU A 447 -10.22 8.69 -13.33
C LEU A 447 -8.95 8.02 -12.87
#